data_AF-A0A3D4UGS8-F1
#
_entry.id   AF-A0A3D4UGS8-F1
#
_cell.length_a   1.000
_cell.length_b   1.000
_cell.length_c   1.000
_cell.angle_alpha   90.00
_cell.angle_beta   90.00
_cell.angle_gamma   90.00
#
_symmetry.space_group_name_H-M   'P 1'
#
loop_
_entity.id
_entity.type
_entity.pdbx_description
1 polymer ?
#
loop_
_entity_poly.entity_id
_entity_poly.type
_entity_poly.pdbx_seq_one_letter_code
_entity_poly.pdbx_strand_id
1 'polypeptide(L)'
;MQDHHHERYRAHGPESPTSVPCPPPKYELTVQQARELDAQAVEVFGIPSIILMENAAIGLFQHAMQMLEHTRSPSVTIFCGPGNNGGDGFALARHLHNALIPTRVVCTHQPEQYTGDAGTNLSIIRRMGI
;
A
#
# COMPACT_ATOMS: atom_id res chain seq x y z
N MET A 1 -46.94 -24.35 -27.15
CA MET A 1 -46.69 -23.03 -27.78
C MET A 1 -45.47 -22.47 -27.08
N GLN A 2 -44.28 -22.83 -27.61
CA GLN A 2 -43.33 -21.92 -28.28
C GLN A 2 -42.53 -21.11 -27.25
N ASP A 3 -41.36 -21.59 -26.86
CA ASP A 3 -40.05 -21.34 -27.51
C ASP A 3 -39.79 -19.85 -27.76
N HIS A 4 -38.78 -19.30 -27.08
CA HIS A 4 -37.62 -18.64 -27.71
C HIS A 4 -36.63 -18.04 -26.69
N HIS A 5 -35.38 -18.49 -26.79
CA HIS A 5 -34.10 -17.78 -26.53
C HIS A 5 -33.89 -17.14 -25.14
N HIS A 6 -33.00 -17.63 -24.26
CA HIS A 6 -31.54 -17.82 -24.45
C HIS A 6 -30.95 -16.91 -25.53
N GLU A 7 -30.71 -15.64 -25.17
CA GLU A 7 -29.58 -14.81 -25.60
C GLU A 7 -29.83 -13.36 -25.20
N ARG A 8 -28.93 -12.80 -24.37
CA ARG A 8 -28.33 -11.46 -24.51
C ARG A 8 -27.38 -11.18 -23.36
N TYR A 9 -26.30 -11.96 -23.32
CA TYR A 9 -25.01 -11.45 -22.86
C TYR A 9 -24.48 -10.52 -23.95
N ARG A 10 -24.28 -9.25 -23.62
CA ARG A 10 -23.33 -8.27 -24.20
C ARG A 10 -23.92 -6.87 -24.06
N ALA A 11 -23.65 -6.25 -22.93
CA ALA A 11 -23.50 -4.80 -22.89
C ALA A 11 -22.04 -4.55 -22.52
N HIS A 12 -21.29 -4.05 -23.50
CA HIS A 12 -19.93 -3.57 -23.33
C HIS A 12 -19.91 -2.54 -22.18
N GLY A 13 -19.30 -2.90 -21.06
CA GLY A 13 -18.88 -1.91 -20.08
C GLY A 13 -17.84 -0.99 -20.73
N PRO A 14 -17.78 0.30 -20.36
CA PRO A 14 -16.76 1.19 -20.88
C PRO A 14 -15.40 0.59 -20.60
N GLU A 15 -14.60 0.43 -21.64
CA GLU A 15 -13.24 -0.07 -21.54
C GLU A 15 -12.50 0.75 -20.48
N SER A 16 -11.99 0.06 -19.47
CA SER A 16 -11.09 0.66 -18.47
C SER A 16 -9.99 1.41 -19.21
N PRO A 17 -9.67 2.67 -18.86
CA PRO A 17 -8.59 3.38 -19.51
C PRO A 17 -7.35 2.52 -19.41
N THR A 18 -6.85 2.09 -20.57
CA THR A 18 -5.67 1.26 -20.70
C THR A 18 -4.56 1.93 -19.92
N SER A 19 -4.10 1.27 -18.87
CA SER A 19 -3.01 1.75 -18.03
C SER A 19 -1.86 2.12 -18.94
N VAL A 20 -1.54 3.41 -19.04
CA VAL A 20 -0.35 3.88 -19.75
C VAL A 20 0.82 3.06 -19.21
N PRO A 21 1.58 2.33 -20.06
CA PRO A 21 2.70 1.54 -19.58
C PRO A 21 3.65 2.48 -18.85
N CYS A 22 3.96 2.18 -17.59
CA CYS A 22 4.97 2.91 -16.86
C CYS A 22 6.27 2.86 -17.69
N PRO A 23 6.85 4.01 -18.07
CA PRO A 23 8.10 4.00 -18.81
C PRO A 23 9.14 3.23 -17.99
N PRO A 24 10.04 2.46 -18.63
CA PRO A 24 11.02 1.67 -17.91
C PRO A 24 11.82 2.59 -16.99
N PRO A 25 12.07 2.19 -15.73
CA PRO A 25 12.81 3.01 -14.81
C PRO A 25 14.20 3.29 -15.41
N LYS A 26 14.68 4.53 -15.27
CA LYS A 26 16.01 4.91 -15.77
C LYS A 26 17.13 4.08 -15.12
N TYR A 27 16.87 3.54 -13.93
CA TYR A 27 17.76 2.68 -13.17
C TYR A 27 16.93 1.60 -12.47
N GLU A 28 17.32 0.35 -12.61
CA GLU A 28 16.79 -0.76 -11.82
C GLU A 28 17.77 -1.07 -10.69
N LEU A 29 17.28 -1.02 -9.46
CA LEU A 29 18.08 -1.36 -8.28
C LEU A 29 17.80 -2.81 -7.89
N THR A 30 18.86 -3.56 -7.62
CA THR A 30 18.74 -4.82 -6.90
C THR A 30 18.27 -4.54 -5.47
N VAL A 31 17.69 -5.57 -4.82
CA VAL A 31 17.28 -5.48 -3.41
C VAL A 31 18.47 -5.08 -2.52
N GLN A 32 19.67 -5.55 -2.82
CA GLN A 32 20.87 -5.21 -2.07
C GLN A 32 21.25 -3.74 -2.22
N GLN A 33 21.22 -3.21 -3.44
CA GLN A 33 21.51 -1.80 -3.70
C GLN A 33 20.48 -0.87 -3.03
N ALA A 34 19.20 -1.22 -3.04
CA ALA A 34 18.17 -0.45 -2.35
C ALA A 34 18.45 -0.38 -0.84
N ARG A 35 18.79 -1.51 -0.21
CA ARG A 35 19.16 -1.56 1.22
C ARG A 35 20.41 -0.74 1.53
N GLU A 36 21.41 -0.78 0.65
CA GLU A 36 22.64 0.02 0.82
C GLU A 36 22.35 1.52 0.73
N LEU A 37 21.46 1.95 -0.17
CA LEU A 37 21.04 3.34 -0.26
C LEU A 37 20.28 3.78 0.99
N ASP A 38 19.36 2.97 1.50
CA ASP A 38 18.66 3.25 2.75
C ASP A 38 19.63 3.35 3.93
N ALA A 39 20.62 2.44 4.01
CA ALA A 39 21.66 2.48 5.04
C ALA A 39 22.51 3.75 4.93
N GLN A 40 22.91 4.16 3.73
CA GLN A 40 23.64 5.42 3.53
C GLN A 40 22.81 6.64 3.93
N ALA A 41 21.51 6.67 3.61
CA ALA A 41 20.60 7.73 4.05
C ALA A 41 20.59 7.88 5.57
N VAL A 42 20.60 6.77 6.30
CA VAL A 42 20.65 6.76 7.77
C VAL A 42 22.03 7.13 8.30
N GLU A 43 23.08 6.45 7.85
CA GLU A 43 24.41 6.53 8.46
C GLU A 43 25.19 7.77 8.03
N VAL A 44 25.11 8.15 6.76
CA VAL A 44 25.89 9.26 6.19
C VAL A 44 25.12 10.58 6.32
N PHE A 45 23.82 10.55 6.06
CA PHE A 45 22.99 11.76 6.04
C PHE A 45 22.17 11.96 7.32
N GLY A 46 22.18 10.99 8.24
CA GLY A 46 21.49 11.10 9.53
C GLY A 46 19.97 11.09 9.44
N ILE A 47 19.40 10.62 8.32
CA ILE A 47 17.95 10.57 8.12
C ILE A 47 17.40 9.37 8.91
N PRO A 48 16.54 9.56 9.93
CA PRO A 48 16.01 8.43 10.69
C PRO A 48 15.23 7.47 9.77
N SER A 49 15.42 6.16 9.96
CA SER A 49 14.80 5.13 9.11
C SER A 49 13.27 5.20 9.10
N ILE A 50 12.65 5.60 10.21
CA ILE A 50 11.20 5.80 10.30
C ILE A 50 10.69 6.91 9.37
N ILE A 51 11.53 7.90 9.04
CA ILE A 51 11.19 8.96 8.07
C ILE A 51 11.26 8.42 6.64
N LEU A 52 12.20 7.50 6.35
CA LEU A 52 12.25 6.81 5.06
C LEU A 52 10.98 5.96 4.85
N MET A 53 10.58 5.22 5.89
CA MET A 53 9.32 4.46 5.92
C MET A 53 8.08 5.36 5.73
N GLU A 54 8.05 6.54 6.37
CA GLU A 54 6.95 7.50 6.18
C GLU A 54 6.87 7.96 4.72
N ASN A 55 8.01 8.27 4.10
CA ASN A 55 8.05 8.69 2.70
C ASN A 55 7.57 7.59 1.75
N ALA A 56 7.97 6.33 2.00
CA ALA A 56 7.47 5.19 1.25
C ALA A 56 5.94 5.05 1.37
N ALA A 57 5.40 5.19 2.59
CA ALA A 57 3.97 5.14 2.85
C ALA A 57 3.19 6.27 2.18
N ILE A 58 3.73 7.49 2.12
CA ILE A 58 3.11 8.62 1.38
C ILE A 58 3.02 8.30 -0.11
N GLY A 59 4.08 7.74 -0.70
CA GLY A 59 4.07 7.31 -2.10
C GLY A 59 3.02 6.23 -2.36
N LEU A 60 2.94 5.22 -1.48
CA LEU A 60 1.91 4.19 -1.53
C LEU A 60 0.49 4.78 -1.41
N PHE A 61 0.30 5.73 -0.50
CA PHE A 61 -0.99 6.39 -0.30
C PHE A 61 -1.44 7.16 -1.55
N GLN A 62 -0.54 7.94 -2.16
CA GLN A 62 -0.83 8.67 -3.39
C GLN A 62 -1.24 7.72 -4.51
N HIS A 63 -0.52 6.61 -4.67
CA HIS A 63 -0.86 5.62 -5.70
C HIS A 63 -2.17 4.89 -5.38
N ALA A 64 -2.40 4.53 -4.12
CA ALA A 64 -3.66 3.92 -3.68
C ALA A 64 -4.85 4.85 -3.97
N MET A 65 -4.72 6.16 -3.71
CA MET A 65 -5.79 7.12 -4.01
C MET A 65 -6.10 7.20 -5.50
N GLN A 66 -5.09 7.11 -6.38
CA GLN A 66 -5.31 7.02 -7.83
C GLN A 66 -6.07 5.75 -8.21
N MET A 67 -5.69 4.59 -7.63
CA MET A 67 -6.38 3.32 -7.89
C MET A 67 -7.85 3.34 -7.43
N LEU A 68 -8.15 4.08 -6.37
CA LEU A 68 -9.48 4.15 -5.76
C LEU A 68 -10.38 5.23 -6.38
N GLU A 69 -9.87 6.11 -7.26
CA GLU A 69 -10.57 7.31 -7.76
C GLU A 69 -11.97 7.02 -8.33
N HIS A 70 -12.13 5.89 -9.03
CA HIS A 70 -13.39 5.50 -9.66
C HIS A 70 -14.13 4.38 -8.91
N THR A 71 -13.68 4.04 -7.70
CA THR A 71 -14.30 3.02 -6.87
C THR A 71 -15.42 3.64 -6.03
N ARG A 72 -16.65 3.16 -6.19
CA ARG A 72 -17.76 3.58 -5.33
C ARG A 72 -17.59 2.97 -3.94
N SER A 73 -17.53 3.83 -2.91
CA SER A 73 -17.38 3.41 -1.50
C SER A 73 -16.16 2.50 -1.28
N PRO A 74 -14.93 3.00 -1.55
CA PRO A 74 -13.73 2.19 -1.48
C PRO A 74 -13.45 1.71 -0.05
N SER A 75 -12.82 0.54 0.06
CA SER A 75 -12.25 0.03 1.30
C SER A 75 -10.95 -0.70 0.99
N VAL A 76 -10.02 -0.71 1.94
CA VAL A 76 -8.68 -1.27 1.76
C VAL A 76 -8.39 -2.29 2.85
N THR A 77 -7.83 -3.43 2.45
CA THR A 77 -7.26 -4.42 3.38
C THR A 77 -5.76 -4.52 3.11
N ILE A 78 -4.95 -4.35 4.15
CA ILE A 78 -3.49 -4.38 4.07
C ILE A 78 -2.98 -5.60 4.83
N PHE A 79 -2.15 -6.41 4.17
CA PHE A 79 -1.49 -7.56 4.79
C PHE A 79 -0.06 -7.20 5.16
N CYS A 80 0.25 -7.19 6.46
CA CYS A 80 1.54 -6.74 6.96
C CYS A 80 2.39 -7.93 7.45
N GLY A 81 3.55 -8.12 6.80
CA GLY A 81 4.64 -9.00 7.25
C GLY A 81 5.46 -8.38 8.39
N PRO A 82 6.32 -9.14 9.10
CA PRO A 82 7.04 -8.65 10.28
C PRO A 82 8.21 -7.70 9.96
N GLY A 83 8.60 -7.58 8.68
CA GLY A 83 9.70 -6.73 8.24
C GLY A 83 9.30 -5.31 7.85
N ASN A 84 10.24 -4.57 7.26
CA ASN A 84 10.09 -3.15 6.90
C ASN A 84 8.84 -2.88 6.04
N ASN A 85 8.55 -3.75 5.05
CA ASN A 85 7.36 -3.62 4.21
C ASN A 85 6.04 -3.66 5.00
N GLY A 86 5.99 -4.40 6.12
CA GLY A 86 4.83 -4.37 6.99
C GLY A 86 4.71 -3.05 7.76
N GLY A 87 5.85 -2.46 8.11
CA GLY A 87 5.93 -1.11 8.65
C GLY A 87 5.38 -0.06 7.67
N ASP A 88 5.78 -0.13 6.39
CA ASP A 88 5.21 0.72 5.33
C ASP A 88 3.69 0.56 5.25
N GLY A 89 3.20 -0.68 5.35
CA GLY A 89 1.77 -1.00 5.37
C GLY A 89 1.03 -0.41 6.58
N PHE A 90 1.63 -0.43 7.76
CA PHE A 90 1.05 0.22 8.95
C PHE A 90 1.03 1.74 8.82
N ALA A 91 2.09 2.35 8.30
CA ALA A 91 2.13 3.77 8.02
C ALA A 91 1.09 4.17 6.96
N LEU A 92 0.95 3.38 5.88
CA LEU A 92 -0.11 3.53 4.88
C LEU A 92 -1.51 3.46 5.51
N ALA A 93 -1.73 2.52 6.44
CA ALA A 93 -3.02 2.38 7.13
C ALA A 93 -3.40 3.68 7.86
N ARG A 94 -2.44 4.37 8.49
CA ARG A 94 -2.67 5.67 9.13
C ARG A 94 -3.09 6.73 8.11
N HIS A 95 -2.43 6.81 6.95
CA HIS A 95 -2.82 7.77 5.91
C HIS A 95 -4.22 7.50 5.37
N LEU A 96 -4.56 6.24 5.08
CA LEU A 96 -5.89 5.86 4.60
C LEU A 96 -6.98 6.13 5.65
N HIS A 97 -6.71 5.82 6.92
CA HIS A 97 -7.62 6.15 8.01
C HIS A 97 -7.86 7.66 8.12
N ASN A 98 -6.80 8.47 8.05
CA ASN A 98 -6.90 9.94 8.09
C ASN A 98 -7.67 10.50 6.89
N ALA A 99 -7.64 9.80 5.75
CA ALA A 99 -8.45 10.12 4.56
C ALA A 99 -9.89 9.57 4.63
N LEU A 100 -10.31 9.04 5.79
CA LEU A 100 -11.63 8.44 6.02
C LEU A 100 -11.96 7.25 5.10
N ILE A 101 -10.93 6.54 4.62
CA ILE A 101 -11.10 5.31 3.85
C ILE A 101 -11.19 4.13 4.84
N PRO A 102 -12.29 3.34 4.83
CA PRO A 102 -12.39 2.13 5.63
C PRO A 102 -11.21 1.21 5.38
N THR A 103 -10.39 1.02 6.42
CA THR A 103 -9.11 0.32 6.32
C THR A 103 -9.07 -0.81 7.35
N ARG A 104 -8.68 -2.00 6.89
CA ARG A 104 -8.42 -3.16 7.75
C ARG A 104 -6.97 -3.57 7.62
N VAL A 105 -6.31 -3.79 8.75
CA VAL A 105 -4.94 -4.30 8.79
C VAL A 105 -4.96 -5.76 9.25
N VAL A 106 -4.31 -6.63 8.48
CA VAL A 106 -4.11 -8.04 8.81
C VAL A 106 -2.64 -8.26 9.12
N CYS A 107 -2.34 -8.50 10.39
CA CYS A 107 -1.01 -8.93 10.82
C CYS A 107 -0.83 -10.42 10.52
N THR A 108 0.22 -10.77 9.80
CA THR A 108 0.56 -12.16 9.48
C THR A 108 1.30 -12.88 10.62
N HIS A 109 1.78 -12.12 11.60
CA HIS A 109 2.58 -12.60 12.73
C HIS A 109 2.04 -12.02 14.04
N GLN A 110 2.56 -12.49 15.17
CA GLN A 110 2.19 -11.94 16.48
C GLN A 110 2.71 -10.49 16.63
N PRO A 111 1.99 -9.59 17.33
CA PRO A 111 2.37 -8.18 17.47
C PRO A 111 3.80 -7.96 17.98
N GLU A 112 4.30 -8.84 18.83
CA GLU A 112 5.62 -8.77 19.46
C GLU A 112 6.75 -9.04 18.46
N GLN A 113 6.43 -9.64 17.31
CA GLN A 113 7.39 -9.94 16.24
C GLN A 113 7.63 -8.73 15.32
N TYR A 114 6.82 -7.68 15.45
CA TYR A 114 7.02 -6.41 14.74
C TYR A 114 7.90 -5.50 15.60
N THR A 115 9.15 -5.33 15.17
CA THR A 115 10.17 -4.57 15.92
C THR A 115 10.61 -3.33 15.13
N GLY A 116 11.42 -2.47 15.74
CA GLY A 116 11.91 -1.23 15.12
C GLY A 116 10.78 -0.32 14.64
N ASP A 117 10.92 0.20 13.42
CA ASP A 117 9.97 1.13 12.83
C ASP A 117 8.61 0.49 12.54
N ALA A 118 8.59 -0.80 12.19
CA ALA A 118 7.34 -1.54 11.99
C ALA A 118 6.56 -1.69 13.31
N GLY A 119 7.25 -2.03 14.41
CA GLY A 119 6.64 -2.09 15.74
C GLY A 119 6.14 -0.73 16.23
N THR A 120 6.86 0.34 15.89
CA THR A 120 6.45 1.72 16.20
C THR A 120 5.16 2.08 15.47
N ASN A 121 5.08 1.85 14.16
CA ASN A 121 3.87 2.11 13.37
C ASN A 121 2.69 1.22 13.78
N LEU A 122 2.94 -0.05 14.10
CA LEU A 122 1.90 -0.95 14.66
C LEU A 122 1.32 -0.37 15.95
N SER A 123 2.17 0.13 16.84
CA SER A 123 1.74 0.74 18.10
C SER A 123 0.89 2.00 17.88
N ILE A 124 1.23 2.81 16.87
CA ILE A 124 0.48 4.01 16.50
C ILE A 124 -0.91 3.64 16.00
N ILE A 125 -1.03 2.73 15.02
CA ILE A 125 -2.33 2.40 14.43
C ILE A 125 -3.29 1.76 15.45
N ARG A 126 -2.76 0.97 16.39
CA ARG A 126 -3.55 0.41 17.50
C ARG A 126 -4.11 1.51 18.41
N ARG A 127 -3.33 2.57 18.67
CA ARG A 127 -3.79 3.74 19.45
C ARG A 127 -4.78 4.61 18.68
N MET A 128 -4.77 4.56 17.35
CA MET A 128 -5.77 5.18 16.49
C MET A 128 -7.07 4.36 16.39
N GLY A 129 -7.11 3.16 16.95
CA GLY A 129 -8.28 2.27 16.89
C GLY A 129 -8.43 1.54 15.54
N ILE A 130 -7.33 1.37 14.80
CA ILE A 130 -7.26 0.55 13.58
C ILE A 130 -6.91 -0.90 13.94
#